data_AF-A0A1Y1JSZ4-F1
#
_entry.id   AF-A0A1Y1JSZ4-F1
#
_cell.length_a   1.000
_cell.length_b   1.000
_cell.length_c   1.000
_cell.angle_alpha   90.00
_cell.angle_beta   90.00
_cell.angle_gamma   90.00
#
_symmetry.space_group_name_H-M   'P 1'
#
loop_
_entity.id
_entity.type
_entity.pdbx_description
1 polymer ?
#
loop_
_entity_poly.entity_id
_entity_poly.type
_entity_poly.pdbx_seq_one_letter_code
_entity_poly.pdbx_strand_id
1 'polypeptide(L)'
;MSRFLLIYFCPLKIIFCTQKSYYSNFNYFLHLFLFFKEIIDKYKGDNGGGLWGPKCPEIIKKNILNDNRLNKKDICIQSMLYLSAISSIKDITLIEAGCKYFYYWISCNLKEINNIQYIQNIYDSYMYIFKTYTIGNIEHVCASYNHNIIDEDLDILKALQHMHQKINYEDLISDDNNATKNQDFYNATSQFIEKYNNKLELLMDVNSKILLPPEPVVINNCRSNILTPIIITVVVTILISILLFICFKFTKIGSRLIPSILKKRYEWNMVDNDRNKMQSFEVPRNILSDKTYNVLYNFD
;
A
#
# COMPACT_ATOMS: atom_id res chain seq x y z
N MET A 1 -32.84 10.34 -10.54
CA MET A 1 -32.59 8.90 -10.26
C MET A 1 -31.16 8.61 -10.70
N SER A 2 -30.32 8.19 -9.74
CA SER A 2 -28.90 7.80 -9.84
C SER A 2 -27.87 8.87 -10.22
N ARG A 3 -27.40 9.63 -9.22
CA ARG A 3 -26.09 10.29 -9.22
C ARG A 3 -25.05 9.26 -8.78
N PHE A 4 -24.17 8.84 -9.69
CA PHE A 4 -22.95 8.11 -9.34
C PHE A 4 -21.90 9.14 -8.91
N LEU A 5 -21.51 9.08 -7.63
CA LEU A 5 -20.28 9.71 -7.14
C LEU A 5 -19.08 8.94 -7.72
N LEU A 6 -18.35 9.58 -8.62
CA LEU A 6 -16.98 9.21 -8.96
C LEU A 6 -16.07 9.84 -7.89
N ILE A 7 -15.63 9.02 -6.94
CA ILE A 7 -14.53 9.38 -6.02
C ILE A 7 -13.24 9.28 -6.83
N TYR A 8 -12.56 10.41 -6.99
CA TYR A 8 -11.23 10.50 -7.57
C TYR A 8 -10.23 9.75 -6.69
N PHE A 9 -9.63 8.68 -7.21
CA PHE A 9 -8.37 8.15 -6.71
C PHE A 9 -7.24 9.07 -7.18
N CYS A 10 -6.50 9.64 -6.24
CA CYS A 10 -5.31 10.45 -6.49
C CYS A 10 -4.16 9.53 -7.00
N PRO A 11 -3.60 9.76 -8.20
CA PRO A 11 -2.47 8.99 -8.70
C PRO A 11 -1.17 9.71 -8.32
N LEU A 12 -0.45 9.20 -7.32
CA LEU A 12 0.95 9.58 -7.09
C LEU A 12 1.87 8.59 -7.81
N LYS A 13 2.44 9.02 -8.93
CA LYS A 13 3.63 8.44 -9.56
C LYS A 13 4.44 9.57 -10.20
N ILE A 14 5.78 9.42 -10.15
CA ILE A 14 6.84 10.27 -10.72
C ILE A 14 7.19 11.41 -9.75
N ILE A 15 8.33 11.47 -9.05
CA ILE A 15 9.77 11.37 -9.40
C ILE A 15 10.52 10.89 -8.13
N PHE A 16 11.64 10.15 -8.25
CA PHE A 16 12.78 9.99 -7.31
C PHE A 16 13.38 8.56 -7.46
N CYS A 17 14.48 8.46 -8.20
CA CYS A 17 15.40 7.32 -8.21
C CYS A 17 16.74 7.91 -7.76
N THR A 18 17.10 7.84 -6.47
CA THR A 18 18.17 6.95 -6.00
C THR A 18 18.01 6.51 -4.53
N GLN A 19 16.94 6.91 -3.83
CA GLN A 19 16.68 6.61 -2.40
C GLN A 19 15.74 5.38 -2.19
N LYS A 20 15.63 4.51 -3.21
CA LYS A 20 14.46 3.68 -3.47
C LYS A 20 14.42 2.33 -2.73
N SER A 21 15.53 1.83 -2.21
CA SER A 21 15.55 0.48 -1.61
C SER A 21 14.94 0.45 -0.20
N TYR A 22 15.29 1.42 0.65
CA TYR A 22 14.92 1.38 2.07
C TYR A 22 13.58 2.08 2.38
N TYR A 23 13.28 3.20 1.74
CA TYR A 23 11.98 3.87 1.85
C TYR A 23 10.82 3.02 1.31
N SER A 24 11.10 2.20 0.27
CA SER A 24 10.12 1.22 -0.23
C SER A 24 9.78 0.19 0.83
N ASN A 25 10.75 -0.22 1.65
CA ASN A 25 10.53 -1.21 2.71
C ASN A 25 9.73 -0.63 3.89
N PHE A 26 9.99 0.62 4.29
CA PHE A 26 9.23 1.24 5.37
C PHE A 26 7.76 1.49 4.99
N ASN A 27 7.52 2.00 3.78
CA ASN A 27 6.15 2.23 3.31
C ASN A 27 5.38 0.92 3.07
N TYR A 28 6.07 -0.12 2.59
CA TYR A 28 5.52 -1.47 2.50
C TYR A 28 5.13 -2.03 3.87
N PHE A 29 6.00 -1.85 4.88
CA PHE A 29 5.74 -2.28 6.24
C PHE A 29 4.53 -1.57 6.87
N LEU A 30 4.37 -0.27 6.61
CA LEU A 30 3.21 0.50 7.09
C LEU A 30 1.88 -0.02 6.54
N HIS A 31 1.83 -0.40 5.27
CA HIS A 31 0.63 -1.03 4.68
C HIS A 31 0.34 -2.40 5.29
N LEU A 32 1.36 -3.19 5.57
CA LEU A 32 1.21 -4.48 6.26
C LEU A 32 0.71 -4.31 7.70
N PHE A 33 1.07 -3.22 8.37
CA PHE A 33 0.58 -2.92 9.73
C PHE A 33 -0.93 -2.81 9.78
N LEU A 34 -1.55 -2.14 8.79
CA LEU A 34 -3.01 -2.04 8.72
C LEU A 34 -3.66 -3.41 8.52
N PHE A 35 -3.07 -4.24 7.66
CA PHE A 35 -3.55 -5.60 7.42
C PHE A 35 -3.50 -6.45 8.70
N PHE A 36 -2.37 -6.46 9.44
CA PHE A 36 -2.27 -7.22 10.69
C PHE A 36 -3.11 -6.60 11.82
N LYS A 37 -3.32 -5.29 11.80
CA LYS A 37 -4.28 -4.62 12.68
C LYS A 37 -5.70 -5.15 12.46
N GLU A 38 -6.15 -5.25 11.22
CA GLU A 38 -7.47 -5.82 10.92
C GLU A 38 -7.60 -7.27 11.40
N ILE A 39 -6.53 -8.07 11.26
CA ILE A 39 -6.52 -9.46 11.76
C ILE A 39 -6.65 -9.49 13.27
N ILE A 40 -5.87 -8.69 14.02
CA ILE A 40 -5.94 -8.72 15.49
C ILE A 40 -7.26 -8.13 16.00
N ASP A 41 -7.75 -7.06 15.39
CA ASP A 41 -8.99 -6.39 15.78
C ASP A 41 -10.22 -7.25 15.49
N LYS A 42 -10.17 -8.13 14.49
CA LYS A 42 -11.23 -9.13 14.24
C LYS A 42 -11.53 -10.01 15.46
N TYR A 43 -10.53 -10.26 16.30
CA TYR A 43 -10.65 -11.09 17.50
C TYR A 43 -10.91 -10.28 18.78
N LYS A 44 -11.11 -8.96 18.65
CA LYS A 44 -11.40 -8.09 19.79
C LYS A 44 -12.80 -8.37 20.34
N GLY A 45 -12.89 -8.65 21.64
CA GLY A 45 -14.16 -8.97 22.30
C GLY A 45 -14.70 -10.37 21.99
N ASP A 46 -13.92 -11.22 21.32
CA ASP A 46 -14.29 -12.62 21.14
C ASP A 46 -14.20 -13.38 22.46
N ASN A 47 -15.37 -13.65 23.04
CA ASN A 47 -15.50 -14.41 24.29
C ASN A 47 -15.47 -15.93 24.06
N GLY A 48 -15.51 -16.38 22.81
CA GLY A 48 -15.73 -17.75 22.38
C GLY A 48 -14.53 -18.38 21.65
N GLY A 49 -13.30 -18.01 22.04
CA GLY A 49 -12.03 -18.37 21.39
C GLY A 49 -11.63 -19.86 21.34
N GLY A 50 -12.60 -20.77 21.23
CA GLY A 50 -12.41 -22.20 21.02
C GLY A 50 -11.47 -22.82 22.06
N LEU A 51 -10.35 -23.34 21.58
CA LEU A 51 -9.28 -23.94 22.39
C LEU A 51 -8.77 -22.98 23.48
N TRP A 52 -8.71 -21.67 23.19
CA TRP A 52 -8.11 -20.66 24.06
C TRP A 52 -9.06 -20.16 25.16
N GLY A 53 -10.38 -20.31 24.94
CA GLY A 53 -11.42 -19.91 25.90
C GLY A 53 -11.21 -20.48 27.32
N PRO A 54 -11.03 -21.80 27.50
CA PRO A 54 -10.76 -22.40 28.80
C PRO A 54 -9.30 -22.26 29.24
N LYS A 55 -8.34 -22.14 28.31
CA LYS A 55 -6.91 -22.11 28.62
C LYS A 55 -6.41 -20.76 29.11
N CYS A 56 -6.88 -19.66 28.53
CA CYS A 56 -6.48 -18.32 28.96
C CYS A 56 -6.75 -18.05 30.46
N PRO A 57 -7.90 -18.41 31.04
CA PRO A 57 -8.10 -18.32 32.49
C PRO A 57 -7.09 -19.13 33.32
N GLU A 58 -6.69 -20.33 32.87
CA GLU A 58 -5.66 -21.13 33.55
C GLU A 58 -4.28 -20.45 33.49
N ILE A 59 -3.94 -19.89 32.34
CA ILE A 59 -2.69 -19.14 32.11
C ILE A 59 -2.64 -17.90 33.00
N ILE A 60 -3.73 -17.15 33.05
CA ILE A 60 -3.87 -15.93 33.85
C ILE A 60 -3.69 -16.23 35.34
N LYS A 61 -4.32 -17.31 35.84
CA LYS A 61 -4.18 -17.76 37.24
C LYS A 61 -2.74 -18.12 37.60
N LYS A 62 -1.94 -18.60 36.65
CA LYS A 62 -0.52 -18.91 36.85
C LYS A 62 0.36 -17.65 36.87
N ASN A 63 -0.19 -16.47 36.60
CA ASN A 63 0.55 -15.20 36.51
C ASN A 63 1.77 -15.31 35.58
N ILE A 64 1.63 -16.01 34.44
CA ILE A 64 2.71 -16.12 33.45
C ILE A 64 2.98 -14.72 32.84
N LEU A 65 1.92 -13.93 32.64
CA LEU A 65 2.01 -12.54 32.19
C LEU A 65 2.09 -11.61 33.41
N ASN A 66 3.28 -11.06 33.68
CA ASN A 66 3.53 -10.12 34.78
C ASN A 66 2.96 -8.70 34.57
N ASP A 67 1.91 -8.53 33.76
CA ASP A 67 1.28 -7.23 33.46
C ASP A 67 -0.25 -7.31 33.62
N ASN A 68 -0.84 -6.48 34.48
CA ASN A 68 -2.27 -6.51 34.77
C ASN A 68 -3.18 -6.13 33.58
N ARG A 69 -2.68 -5.37 32.60
CA ARG A 69 -3.46 -5.03 31.40
C ARG A 69 -3.46 -6.19 30.42
N LEU A 70 -2.33 -6.86 30.24
CA LEU A 70 -2.23 -8.02 29.36
C LEU A 70 -2.77 -9.31 30.00
N ASN A 71 -2.80 -9.38 31.33
CA ASN A 71 -3.35 -10.48 32.10
C ASN A 71 -4.89 -10.45 32.16
N LYS A 72 -5.54 -10.05 31.06
CA LYS A 72 -6.99 -10.11 30.89
C LYS A 72 -7.35 -11.24 29.93
N LYS A 73 -8.48 -11.88 30.21
CA LYS A 73 -8.94 -13.06 29.47
C LYS A 73 -9.13 -12.77 27.98
N ASP A 74 -9.75 -11.66 27.66
CA ASP A 74 -10.00 -11.18 26.29
C ASP A 74 -8.69 -10.93 25.54
N ILE A 75 -7.71 -10.26 26.16
CA ILE A 75 -6.41 -9.97 25.54
C ILE A 75 -5.61 -11.25 25.29
N CYS A 76 -5.63 -12.19 26.24
CA CYS A 76 -5.01 -13.50 26.04
C CYS A 76 -5.64 -14.26 24.86
N ILE A 77 -6.98 -14.32 24.80
CA ILE A 77 -7.70 -15.00 23.71
C ILE A 77 -7.39 -14.33 22.37
N GLN A 78 -7.49 -13.00 22.30
CA GLN A 78 -7.21 -12.21 21.10
C GLN A 78 -5.79 -12.47 20.59
N SER A 79 -4.80 -12.47 21.48
CA SER A 79 -3.40 -12.75 21.17
C SER A 79 -3.22 -14.15 20.59
N MET A 80 -3.80 -15.17 21.22
CA MET A 80 -3.66 -16.55 20.77
C MET A 80 -4.34 -16.82 19.42
N LEU A 81 -5.52 -16.25 19.21
CA LEU A 81 -6.23 -16.34 17.93
C LEU A 81 -5.47 -15.65 16.81
N TYR A 82 -4.89 -14.48 17.10
CA TYR A 82 -4.01 -13.78 16.16
C TYR A 82 -2.79 -14.63 15.78
N LEU A 83 -2.08 -15.20 16.76
CA LEU A 83 -0.94 -16.09 16.50
C LEU A 83 -1.35 -17.30 15.65
N SER A 84 -2.49 -17.91 15.96
CA SER A 84 -3.04 -19.00 15.14
C SER A 84 -3.35 -18.56 13.71
N ALA A 85 -3.85 -17.34 13.52
CA ALA A 85 -4.19 -16.80 12.20
C ALA A 85 -2.92 -16.57 11.36
N ILE A 86 -1.90 -15.93 11.94
CA ILE A 86 -0.64 -15.68 11.21
C ILE A 86 0.14 -16.97 10.92
N SER A 87 0.04 -17.99 11.79
CA SER A 87 0.62 -19.31 11.53
C SER A 87 0.04 -20.00 10.29
N SER A 88 -1.16 -19.62 9.85
CA SER A 88 -1.79 -20.19 8.66
C SER A 88 -1.36 -19.53 7.35
N ILE A 89 -0.63 -18.42 7.43
CA ILE A 89 -0.11 -17.70 6.26
C ILE A 89 1.04 -18.52 5.66
N LYS A 90 1.09 -18.60 4.32
CA LYS A 90 2.14 -19.35 3.59
C LYS A 90 3.38 -18.51 3.26
N ASP A 91 3.20 -17.20 3.15
CA ASP A 91 4.25 -16.26 2.78
C ASP A 91 5.11 -15.90 4.00
N ILE A 92 6.40 -16.25 3.94
CA ILE A 92 7.35 -16.06 5.05
C ILE A 92 7.53 -14.57 5.39
N THR A 93 7.55 -13.69 4.39
CA THR A 93 7.71 -12.25 4.59
C THR A 93 6.49 -11.65 5.29
N LEU A 94 5.29 -12.12 4.96
CA LEU A 94 4.07 -11.75 5.68
C LEU A 94 4.08 -12.27 7.11
N ILE A 95 4.54 -13.51 7.35
CA ILE A 95 4.65 -14.04 8.72
C ILE A 95 5.60 -13.17 9.56
N GLU A 96 6.79 -12.85 9.03
CA GLU A 96 7.74 -11.97 9.71
C GLU A 96 7.13 -10.62 10.07
N ALA A 97 6.43 -9.99 9.12
CA ALA A 97 5.75 -8.72 9.35
C ALA A 97 4.64 -8.86 10.42
N GLY A 98 3.90 -9.96 10.41
CA GLY A 98 2.88 -10.26 11.42
C GLY A 98 3.46 -10.48 12.81
N CYS A 99 4.62 -11.12 12.92
CA CYS A 99 5.34 -11.28 14.19
C CYS A 99 5.84 -9.94 14.74
N LYS A 100 6.44 -9.11 13.89
CA LYS A 100 6.87 -7.74 14.25
C LYS A 100 5.68 -6.87 14.66
N TYR A 101 4.56 -6.98 13.94
CA TYR A 101 3.33 -6.29 14.31
C TYR A 101 2.81 -6.72 15.67
N PHE A 102 2.84 -8.02 15.99
CA PHE A 102 2.40 -8.52 17.29
C PHE A 102 3.23 -7.94 18.44
N TYR A 103 4.55 -7.86 18.25
CA TYR A 103 5.44 -7.19 19.20
C TYR A 103 5.05 -5.73 19.42
N TYR A 104 4.79 -4.99 18.34
CA TYR A 104 4.28 -3.61 18.41
C TYR A 104 2.92 -3.52 19.12
N TRP A 105 2.02 -4.46 18.85
CA TRP A 105 0.70 -4.46 19.48
C TRP A 105 0.80 -4.71 20.98
N ILE A 106 1.69 -5.61 21.43
CA ILE A 106 1.98 -5.80 22.86
C ILE A 106 2.44 -4.49 23.47
N SER A 107 3.43 -3.82 22.85
CA SER A 107 3.98 -2.57 23.37
C SER A 107 2.91 -1.47 23.48
N CYS A 108 1.99 -1.41 22.52
CA CYS A 108 0.86 -0.46 22.55
C CYS A 108 -0.12 -0.70 23.71
N ASN A 109 -0.30 -1.95 24.12
CA ASN A 109 -1.20 -2.32 25.21
C ASN A 109 -0.58 -2.14 26.61
N LEU A 110 0.74 -1.95 26.69
CA LEU A 110 1.41 -1.59 27.94
C LEU A 110 1.11 -0.15 28.34
N LYS A 111 1.09 0.10 29.66
CA LYS A 111 0.87 1.46 30.19
C LYS A 111 2.05 2.37 29.87
N GLU A 112 3.26 1.86 30.01
CA GLU A 112 4.50 2.59 29.80
C GLU A 112 5.52 1.68 29.12
N ILE A 113 6.12 2.16 28.03
CA ILE A 113 7.19 1.48 27.32
C ILE A 113 8.52 1.99 27.89
N ASN A 114 8.96 1.41 29.00
CA ASN A 114 10.19 1.87 29.67
C ASN A 114 11.37 0.93 29.45
N ASN A 115 11.10 -0.31 29.03
CA ASN A 115 12.12 -1.34 28.93
C ASN A 115 11.78 -2.34 27.83
N ILE A 116 12.67 -2.49 26.84
CA ILE A 116 12.49 -3.44 25.73
C ILE A 116 12.51 -4.89 26.21
N GLN A 117 13.34 -5.20 27.21
CA GLN A 117 13.43 -6.53 27.81
C GLN A 117 12.09 -6.95 28.40
N TYR A 118 11.33 -6.01 28.95
CA TYR A 118 10.01 -6.30 29.50
C TYR A 118 9.02 -6.71 28.39
N ILE A 119 9.03 -6.00 27.26
CA ILE A 119 8.21 -6.35 26.10
C ILE A 119 8.63 -7.71 25.53
N GLN A 120 9.94 -7.96 25.40
CA GLN A 120 10.48 -9.25 24.97
C GLN A 120 10.03 -10.39 25.88
N ASN A 121 10.16 -10.23 27.20
CA ASN A 121 9.74 -11.25 28.15
C ASN A 121 8.24 -11.59 28.02
N ILE A 122 7.40 -10.58 27.75
CA ILE A 122 5.97 -10.78 27.50
C ILE A 122 5.74 -11.50 26.17
N TYR A 123 6.43 -11.09 25.12
CA TYR A 123 6.37 -11.73 23.80
C TYR A 123 6.77 -13.21 23.89
N ASP A 124 7.88 -13.51 24.55
CA ASP A 124 8.37 -14.87 24.79
C ASP A 124 7.39 -15.69 25.63
N SER A 125 6.75 -15.07 26.62
CA SER A 125 5.69 -15.71 27.39
C SER A 125 4.52 -16.12 26.50
N TYR A 126 4.09 -15.26 25.56
CA TYR A 126 3.07 -15.62 24.58
C TYR A 126 3.51 -16.75 23.64
N MET A 127 4.76 -16.74 23.18
CA MET A 127 5.30 -17.84 22.35
C MET A 127 5.32 -19.16 23.12
N TYR A 128 5.76 -19.13 24.38
CA TYR A 128 5.78 -20.29 25.26
C TYR A 128 4.38 -20.84 25.50
N ILE A 129 3.41 -19.97 25.78
CA ILE A 129 2.01 -20.34 25.94
C ILE A 129 1.50 -21.01 24.66
N PHE A 130 1.71 -20.38 23.52
CA PHE A 130 1.23 -20.90 22.24
C PHE A 130 1.80 -22.30 21.96
N LYS A 131 3.11 -22.48 22.11
CA LYS A 131 3.80 -23.77 21.96
C LYS A 131 3.24 -24.82 22.93
N THR A 132 3.07 -24.47 24.19
CA THR A 132 2.65 -25.41 25.26
C THR A 132 1.23 -25.96 25.04
N TYR A 133 0.32 -25.15 24.51
CA TYR A 133 -1.10 -25.50 24.44
C TYR A 133 -1.59 -25.84 23.03
N THR A 134 -0.75 -25.70 22.00
CA THR A 134 -1.06 -26.22 20.66
C THR A 134 -0.75 -27.70 20.56
N ILE A 135 -1.59 -28.42 19.81
CA ILE A 135 -1.42 -29.86 19.59
C ILE A 135 -0.09 -30.10 18.86
N GLY A 136 0.76 -30.95 19.44
CA GLY A 136 2.05 -31.30 18.86
C GLY A 136 3.23 -30.43 19.31
N ASN A 137 3.03 -29.51 20.27
CA ASN A 137 4.09 -28.64 20.81
C ASN A 137 4.88 -27.90 19.73
N ILE A 138 4.18 -27.45 18.69
CA ILE A 138 4.77 -26.85 17.51
C ILE A 138 5.31 -25.47 17.87
N GLU A 139 6.58 -25.23 17.56
CA GLU A 139 7.19 -23.92 17.74
C GLU A 139 6.59 -22.92 16.76
N HIS A 140 6.12 -21.79 17.26
CA HIS A 140 5.57 -20.75 16.41
C HIS A 140 6.69 -20.10 15.60
N VAL A 141 6.46 -19.85 14.30
CA VAL A 141 7.45 -19.23 13.40
C VAL A 141 7.96 -17.89 13.95
N CYS A 142 7.11 -17.19 14.71
CA CYS A 142 7.45 -15.95 15.43
C CYS A 142 8.56 -16.05 16.48
N ALA A 143 8.90 -17.24 16.97
CA ALA A 143 9.98 -17.42 17.96
C ALA A 143 11.34 -17.01 17.39
N SER A 144 11.57 -17.19 16.08
CA SER A 144 12.83 -16.85 15.41
C SER A 144 13.04 -15.34 15.21
N TYR A 145 11.99 -14.52 15.33
CA TYR A 145 12.04 -13.08 15.05
C TYR A 145 12.21 -12.21 16.30
N ASN A 146 12.28 -12.80 17.50
CA ASN A 146 12.40 -12.05 18.76
C ASN A 146 13.73 -11.28 18.89
N HIS A 147 14.80 -11.76 18.25
CA HIS A 147 16.17 -11.26 18.52
C HIS A 147 16.56 -10.00 17.74
N ASN A 148 15.68 -9.48 16.89
CA ASN A 148 16.02 -8.40 15.97
C ASN A 148 15.59 -7.01 16.45
N ILE A 149 14.99 -6.91 17.64
CA ILE A 149 14.48 -5.63 18.15
C ILE A 149 15.48 -5.11 19.18
N ILE A 150 16.09 -3.98 18.87
CA ILE A 150 17.12 -3.31 19.67
C ILE A 150 16.53 -2.10 20.40
N ASP A 151 17.22 -1.57 21.41
CA ASP A 151 16.77 -0.40 22.20
C ASP A 151 16.38 0.80 21.33
N GLU A 152 16.97 0.87 20.15
CA GLU A 152 16.73 1.93 19.19
C GLU A 152 15.36 1.82 18.50
N ASP A 153 14.83 0.60 18.38
CA ASP A 153 13.47 0.36 17.93
C ASP A 153 12.46 0.78 19.01
N LEU A 154 12.87 0.91 20.28
CA LEU A 154 12.01 1.38 21.36
C LEU A 154 11.51 2.80 21.10
N ASP A 155 12.37 3.68 20.60
CA ASP A 155 12.00 5.04 20.18
C ASP A 155 10.97 5.02 19.06
N ILE A 156 11.11 4.07 18.13
CA ILE A 156 10.19 3.85 17.01
C ILE A 156 8.83 3.37 17.51
N LEU A 157 8.84 2.39 18.40
CA LEU A 157 7.62 1.85 19.02
C LEU A 157 6.90 2.92 19.84
N LYS A 158 7.62 3.75 20.60
CA LYS A 158 7.06 4.90 21.32
C LYS A 158 6.44 5.92 20.38
N ALA A 159 7.13 6.27 19.29
CA ALA A 159 6.61 7.20 18.30
C ALA A 159 5.34 6.65 17.63
N LEU A 160 5.35 5.38 17.21
CA LEU A 160 4.19 4.70 16.64
C LEU A 160 3.02 4.58 17.63
N GLN A 161 3.29 4.29 18.90
CA GLN A 161 2.27 4.23 19.94
C GLN A 161 1.65 5.61 20.17
N HIS A 162 2.48 6.66 20.26
CA HIS A 162 2.01 8.03 20.44
C HIS A 162 1.16 8.50 19.25
N MET A 163 1.57 8.17 18.02
CA MET A 163 0.77 8.41 16.82
C MET A 163 -0.58 7.66 16.87
N HIS A 164 -0.58 6.38 17.24
CA HIS A 164 -1.80 5.58 17.35
C HIS A 164 -2.76 6.09 18.44
N GLN A 165 -2.22 6.49 19.60
CA GLN A 165 -3.00 7.08 20.69
C GLN A 165 -3.66 8.39 20.26
N LYS A 166 -2.95 9.25 19.52
CA LYS A 166 -3.50 10.49 18.98
C LYS A 166 -4.65 10.24 18.00
N ILE A 167 -4.49 9.28 17.07
CA ILE A 167 -5.55 8.93 16.12
C ILE A 167 -6.80 8.42 16.84
N ASN A 168 -6.66 7.51 17.81
CA ASN A 168 -7.81 6.96 18.55
C ASN A 168 -8.49 7.98 19.46
N TYR A 169 -7.82 9.07 19.85
CA TYR A 169 -8.42 10.14 20.64
C TYR A 169 -9.28 11.09 19.79
N GLU A 170 -9.07 11.11 18.47
CA GLU A 170 -9.74 12.05 17.55
C GLU A 170 -10.99 11.49 16.87
N ASP A 171 -11.16 10.16 16.81
CA ASP A 171 -12.41 9.53 16.37
C ASP A 171 -13.59 9.68 17.38
N LEU A 172 -13.36 10.31 18.54
CA LEU A 172 -14.37 10.48 19.59
C LEU A 172 -14.96 11.89 19.71
N ILE A 173 -14.46 12.91 19.00
CA ILE A 173 -15.00 14.27 19.12
C ILE A 173 -15.19 14.88 17.74
N SER A 174 -16.41 14.69 17.25
CA SER A 174 -17.14 15.49 16.27
C SER A 174 -16.87 16.99 16.38
N ASP A 175 -15.88 17.51 15.65
CA ASP A 175 -15.75 18.95 15.45
C ASP A 175 -15.16 19.28 14.08
N ASP A 176 -15.85 20.11 13.32
CA ASP A 176 -15.59 20.47 11.90
C ASP A 176 -14.25 21.22 11.66
N ASN A 177 -13.39 21.34 12.67
CA ASN A 177 -12.08 22.02 12.59
C ASN A 177 -10.90 21.03 12.41
N ASN A 178 -11.09 20.01 11.58
CA ASN A 178 -10.13 18.90 11.37
C ASN A 178 -8.85 19.24 10.56
N ALA A 179 -8.68 20.49 10.11
CA ALA A 179 -7.54 20.84 9.25
C ALA A 179 -6.19 20.88 10.00
N THR A 180 -6.17 21.35 11.24
CA THR A 180 -4.93 21.51 12.03
C THR A 180 -4.45 20.20 12.67
N LYS A 181 -5.35 19.26 13.00
CA LYS A 181 -5.00 17.99 13.65
C LYS A 181 -4.30 17.00 12.72
N ASN A 182 -4.73 16.94 11.46
CA ASN A 182 -4.03 16.20 10.42
C ASN A 182 -2.59 16.69 10.23
N GLN A 183 -2.34 17.98 10.46
CA GLN A 183 -1.02 18.57 10.35
C GLN A 183 -0.09 18.12 11.48
N ASP A 184 -0.57 17.97 12.72
CA ASP A 184 0.23 17.45 13.83
C ASP A 184 0.61 15.98 13.65
N PHE A 185 -0.32 15.15 13.17
CA PHE A 185 -0.04 13.75 12.84
C PHE A 185 0.98 13.66 11.68
N TYR A 186 0.78 14.45 10.62
CA TYR A 186 1.69 14.49 9.48
C TYR A 186 3.07 14.99 9.89
N ASN A 187 3.15 16.04 10.71
CA ASN A 187 4.42 16.57 11.21
C ASN A 187 5.13 15.54 12.10
N ALA A 188 4.42 14.87 13.00
CA ALA A 188 5.01 13.82 13.83
C ALA A 188 5.52 12.64 12.99
N THR A 189 4.76 12.24 11.97
CA THR A 189 5.15 11.18 11.03
C THR A 189 6.34 11.60 10.18
N SER A 190 6.35 12.84 9.69
CA SER A 190 7.44 13.39 8.87
C SER A 190 8.73 13.53 9.68
N GLN A 191 8.66 14.06 10.91
CA GLN A 191 9.80 14.15 11.82
C GLN A 191 10.32 12.77 12.20
N PHE A 192 9.42 11.80 12.40
CA PHE A 192 9.80 10.42 12.68
C PHE A 192 10.54 9.80 11.50
N ILE A 193 9.99 9.93 10.29
CA ILE A 193 10.62 9.49 9.04
C ILE A 193 12.01 10.14 8.91
N GLU A 194 12.11 11.46 9.04
CA GLU A 194 13.37 12.20 8.95
C GLU A 194 14.41 11.73 9.96
N LYS A 195 14.05 11.62 11.25
CA LYS A 195 14.94 11.12 12.31
C LYS A 195 15.47 9.72 11.98
N TYR A 196 14.60 8.85 11.47
CA TYR A 196 14.97 7.48 11.10
C TYR A 196 15.91 7.46 9.88
N ASN A 197 15.65 8.26 8.86
CA ASN A 197 16.51 8.32 7.67
C ASN A 197 17.90 8.88 7.99
N ASN A 198 17.98 9.94 8.81
CA ASN A 198 19.27 10.50 9.23
C ASN A 198 20.09 9.45 10.00
N LYS A 199 19.42 8.63 10.82
CA LYS A 199 20.09 7.54 11.53
C LYS A 199 20.58 6.44 10.59
N LEU A 200 19.79 6.07 9.59
CA LEU A 200 20.19 5.12 8.54
C LEU A 200 21.39 5.63 7.76
N GLU A 201 21.41 6.91 7.40
CA GLU A 201 22.53 7.54 6.71
C GLU A 201 23.82 7.47 7.55
N LEU A 202 23.73 7.74 8.86
CA LEU A 202 24.86 7.58 9.79
C LEU A 202 25.36 6.13 9.87
N LEU A 203 24.46 5.13 9.91
CA LEU A 203 24.85 3.72 9.93
C LEU A 203 25.53 3.29 8.61
N MET A 204 25.09 3.83 7.48
CA MET A 204 25.72 3.56 6.18
C MET A 204 27.10 4.23 6.08
N ASP A 205 27.27 5.45 6.58
CA ASP A 205 28.57 6.15 6.60
C ASP A 205 29.59 5.46 7.54
N VAL A 206 29.15 5.02 8.72
CA VAL A 206 30.00 4.26 9.66
C VAL A 206 30.45 2.92 9.08
N ASN A 207 29.54 2.18 8.43
CA ASN A 207 29.90 0.91 7.79
C ASN A 207 30.79 1.10 6.55
N SER A 208 30.69 2.24 5.86
CA SER A 208 31.56 2.59 4.74
C SER A 208 33.00 2.92 5.17
N LYS A 209 33.21 3.32 6.44
CA LYS A 209 34.52 3.67 6.99
C LYS A 209 35.24 2.52 7.70
N ILE A 210 34.51 1.46 8.10
CA ILE A 210 35.06 0.33 8.88
C ILE A 210 35.40 -0.89 8.01
N LEU A 211 34.83 -1.04 6.82
CA LEU A 211 35.27 -2.08 5.88
C LEU A 211 36.49 -1.61 5.08
N LEU A 212 37.57 -2.40 5.11
CA LEU A 212 38.60 -2.41 4.07
C LEU A 212 37.95 -2.30 2.69
N PRO A 213 38.59 -1.65 1.70
CA PRO A 213 38.01 -1.45 0.38
C PRO A 213 37.46 -2.78 -0.11
N PRO A 214 36.12 -2.94 -0.21
CA PRO A 214 35.56 -4.18 -0.68
C PRO A 214 36.14 -4.37 -2.07
N GLU A 215 36.71 -5.56 -2.33
CA GLU A 215 36.87 -6.02 -3.71
C GLU A 215 35.57 -5.65 -4.43
N PRO A 216 35.65 -5.03 -5.63
CA PRO A 216 34.47 -4.50 -6.28
C PRO A 216 33.47 -5.63 -6.48
N VAL A 217 32.54 -5.74 -5.53
CA VAL A 217 31.36 -6.54 -5.68
C VAL A 217 30.68 -5.85 -6.84
N VAL A 218 30.75 -6.49 -8.00
CA VAL A 218 30.00 -6.10 -9.18
C VAL A 218 28.56 -6.14 -8.70
N ILE A 219 28.06 -4.98 -8.25
CA ILE A 219 26.66 -4.76 -8.00
C ILE A 219 26.08 -4.97 -9.39
N ASN A 220 25.58 -6.18 -9.63
CA ASN A 220 24.83 -6.51 -10.83
C ASN A 220 23.68 -5.52 -10.82
N ASN A 221 23.86 -4.42 -11.56
CA ASN A 221 22.84 -3.43 -11.83
C ASN A 221 21.59 -4.23 -12.08
N CYS A 222 20.59 -4.06 -11.22
CA CYS A 222 19.27 -4.64 -11.42
C CYS A 222 18.76 -4.06 -12.74
N ARG A 223 19.12 -4.72 -13.83
CA ARG A 223 18.69 -4.43 -15.19
C ARG A 223 17.24 -4.91 -15.20
N SER A 224 16.39 -4.10 -14.58
CA SER A 224 14.96 -4.30 -14.61
C SER A 224 14.60 -4.37 -16.09
N ASN A 225 14.21 -5.56 -16.53
CA ASN A 225 13.83 -5.78 -17.91
C ASN A 225 12.60 -4.92 -18.15
N ILE A 226 12.80 -3.74 -18.74
CA ILE A 226 11.73 -2.81 -19.16
C ILE A 226 10.70 -3.54 -20.03
N LEU A 227 11.10 -4.64 -20.66
CA LEU A 227 10.24 -5.56 -21.41
C LEU A 227 9.07 -6.11 -20.58
N THR A 228 9.28 -6.45 -19.30
CA THR A 228 8.27 -7.10 -18.45
C THR A 228 7.03 -6.22 -18.24
N PRO A 229 7.13 -4.95 -17.79
CA PRO A 229 5.95 -4.10 -17.67
C PRO A 229 5.30 -3.78 -19.02
N ILE A 230 6.06 -3.72 -20.12
CA ILE A 230 5.50 -3.54 -21.48
C ILE A 230 4.66 -4.75 -21.88
N ILE A 231 5.15 -5.97 -21.68
CA ILE A 231 4.40 -7.20 -22.00
C ILE A 231 3.11 -7.27 -21.17
N ILE A 232 3.19 -7.00 -19.87
CA ILE A 232 2.00 -7.02 -18.98
C ILE A 232 0.95 -6.01 -19.47
N THR A 233 1.36 -4.78 -19.78
CA THR A 233 0.43 -3.74 -20.25
C THR A 233 -0.23 -4.09 -21.59
N VAL A 234 0.53 -4.67 -22.53
CA VAL A 234 -0.01 -5.14 -23.82
C VAL A 234 -1.02 -6.27 -23.61
N VAL A 235 -0.69 -7.27 -22.80
CA VAL A 235 -1.58 -8.42 -22.51
C VAL A 235 -2.88 -7.96 -21.86
N VAL A 236 -2.81 -7.08 -20.84
CA VAL A 236 -3.99 -6.54 -20.16
C VAL A 236 -4.87 -5.74 -21.12
N THR A 237 -4.25 -4.93 -21.99
CA THR A 237 -5.00 -4.12 -22.99
C THR A 237 -5.71 -5.02 -24.01
N ILE A 238 -5.08 -6.11 -24.46
CA ILE A 238 -5.69 -7.09 -25.36
C ILE A 238 -6.88 -7.79 -24.67
N LEU A 239 -6.72 -8.23 -23.42
CA LEU A 239 -7.78 -8.88 -22.65
C LEU A 239 -9.00 -7.97 -22.48
N ILE A 240 -8.79 -6.70 -22.11
CA ILE A 240 -9.87 -5.71 -22.01
C ILE A 240 -10.56 -5.51 -23.36
N SER A 241 -9.80 -5.43 -24.45
CA SER A 241 -10.35 -5.26 -25.80
C SER A 241 -11.21 -6.46 -26.23
N ILE A 242 -10.76 -7.68 -25.94
CA ILE A 242 -11.52 -8.91 -26.20
C ILE A 242 -12.80 -8.94 -25.37
N LEU A 243 -12.73 -8.61 -24.08
CA LEU A 243 -13.90 -8.56 -23.21
C LEU A 243 -14.92 -7.53 -23.70
N LEU A 244 -14.48 -6.32 -24.07
CA LEU A 244 -15.34 -5.30 -24.66
C LEU A 244 -15.98 -5.77 -25.96
N PHE A 245 -15.24 -6.47 -26.82
CA PHE A 245 -15.78 -7.02 -28.06
C PHE A 245 -16.84 -8.10 -27.79
N ILE A 246 -16.61 -9.00 -26.83
CA ILE A 246 -17.57 -10.03 -26.44
C ILE A 246 -18.82 -9.38 -25.84
N CYS A 247 -18.67 -8.41 -24.93
CA CYS A 247 -19.77 -7.66 -24.35
C CYS A 247 -20.58 -6.93 -25.44
N PHE A 248 -19.90 -6.32 -26.41
CA PHE A 248 -20.53 -5.60 -27.51
C PHE A 248 -21.28 -6.54 -28.46
N LYS A 249 -20.70 -7.70 -28.81
CA LYS A 249 -21.29 -8.62 -29.80
C LYS A 249 -22.38 -9.52 -29.22
N PHE A 250 -22.19 -10.04 -28.01
CA PHE A 250 -23.02 -11.13 -27.47
C PHE A 250 -23.98 -10.70 -26.36
N THR A 251 -23.87 -9.47 -25.84
CA THR A 251 -24.78 -8.98 -24.79
C THR A 251 -25.89 -8.12 -25.40
N LYS A 252 -27.10 -8.13 -24.80
CA LYS A 252 -28.21 -7.21 -25.13
C LYS A 252 -27.84 -5.72 -25.05
N ILE A 253 -26.68 -5.39 -24.47
CA ILE A 253 -26.12 -4.03 -24.46
C ILE A 253 -25.74 -3.61 -25.89
N GLY A 254 -25.15 -4.49 -26.69
CA GLY A 254 -24.76 -4.22 -28.08
C GLY A 254 -25.91 -3.79 -28.97
N SER A 255 -27.06 -4.46 -28.84
CA SER A 255 -28.26 -4.12 -29.61
C SER A 255 -28.84 -2.75 -29.25
N ARG A 256 -28.53 -2.20 -28.07
CA ARG A 256 -28.91 -0.82 -27.69
C ARG A 256 -27.89 0.22 -28.12
N LEU A 257 -26.62 -0.15 -28.18
CA LEU A 257 -25.53 0.75 -28.56
C LEU A 257 -25.46 0.97 -30.07
N ILE A 258 -25.71 -0.06 -30.89
CA ILE A 258 -25.64 0.05 -32.36
C ILE A 258 -26.58 1.13 -32.91
N PRO A 259 -27.88 1.20 -32.53
CA PRO A 259 -28.77 2.27 -32.99
C PRO A 259 -28.30 3.67 -32.54
N SER A 260 -27.76 3.77 -31.32
CA SER A 260 -27.25 5.03 -30.77
C SER A 260 -26.03 5.54 -31.55
N ILE A 261 -25.11 4.64 -31.91
CA ILE A 261 -23.93 4.96 -32.73
C ILE A 261 -24.36 5.35 -34.15
N LEU A 262 -25.27 4.61 -34.77
CA LEU A 262 -25.80 4.92 -36.10
C LEU A 262 -26.51 6.27 -36.14
N LYS A 263 -27.29 6.59 -35.10
CA LYS A 263 -27.94 7.90 -34.96
C LYS A 263 -26.91 9.03 -34.91
N LYS A 264 -25.87 8.90 -34.07
CA LYS A 264 -24.80 9.92 -34.00
C LYS A 264 -24.02 10.05 -35.31
N ARG A 265 -23.76 8.95 -36.01
CA ARG A 265 -23.12 8.98 -37.34
C ARG A 265 -23.98 9.75 -38.34
N TYR A 266 -25.29 9.53 -38.33
CA TYR A 266 -26.21 10.27 -39.20
C TYR A 266 -26.23 11.77 -38.86
N GLU A 267 -26.25 12.12 -37.58
CA GLU A 267 -26.15 13.52 -37.12
C GLU A 267 -24.83 14.17 -37.59
N TRP A 268 -23.69 13.47 -37.49
CA TRP A 268 -22.41 13.99 -37.97
C TRP A 268 -22.36 14.14 -39.49
N ASN A 269 -22.89 13.17 -40.25
CA ASN A 269 -22.97 13.26 -41.70
C ASN A 269 -23.89 14.40 -42.17
N MET A 270 -24.96 14.70 -41.42
CA MET A 270 -25.83 15.86 -41.66
C MET A 270 -25.06 17.18 -41.45
N VAL A 271 -24.31 17.30 -40.35
CA VAL A 271 -23.49 18.49 -40.07
C VAL A 271 -22.42 18.69 -41.15
N ASP A 272 -21.79 17.63 -41.63
CA ASP A 272 -20.78 17.72 -42.70
C ASP A 272 -21.41 18.15 -44.04
N ASN A 273 -22.60 17.65 -44.36
CA ASN A 273 -23.36 18.12 -45.51
C ASN A 273 -23.77 19.60 -45.41
N ASP A 274 -24.18 20.05 -44.23
CA ASP A 274 -24.50 21.47 -44.01
C ASP A 274 -23.24 22.34 -44.09
N ARG A 275 -22.09 21.84 -43.63
CA ARG A 275 -20.80 22.50 -43.77
C ARG A 275 -20.36 22.60 -45.24
N ASN A 276 -20.58 21.54 -46.04
CA ASN A 276 -20.34 21.53 -47.48
C ASN A 276 -21.28 22.47 -48.25
N LYS A 277 -22.50 22.73 -47.75
CA LYS A 277 -23.41 23.74 -48.31
C LYS A 277 -23.05 25.18 -47.91
N MET A 278 -22.49 25.37 -46.70
CA MET A 278 -22.02 26.67 -46.22
C MET A 278 -20.66 27.08 -46.78
N GLN A 279 -19.92 26.15 -47.38
CA GLN A 279 -18.77 26.49 -48.22
C GLN A 279 -19.32 27.13 -49.50
N SER A 280 -19.56 28.45 -49.43
CA SER A 280 -19.95 29.29 -50.55
C SER A 280 -19.16 28.88 -51.78
N PHE A 281 -19.87 28.55 -52.87
CA PHE A 281 -19.30 28.26 -54.19
C PHE A 281 -18.13 29.19 -54.42
N GLU A 282 -16.90 28.70 -54.24
CA GLU A 282 -15.73 29.39 -54.75
C GLU A 282 -15.93 29.35 -56.26
N VAL A 283 -16.38 30.48 -56.80
CA VAL A 283 -16.44 30.73 -58.23
C VAL A 283 -15.10 30.25 -58.78
N PRO A 284 -15.05 29.21 -59.63
CA PRO A 284 -13.79 28.71 -60.13
C PRO A 284 -13.11 29.88 -60.84
N ARG A 285 -12.02 30.38 -60.25
CA ARG A 285 -11.10 31.33 -60.88
C ARG A 285 -10.40 30.59 -62.01
N ASN A 286 -11.12 30.35 -63.11
CA ASN A 286 -10.52 30.25 -64.42
C ASN A 286 -10.07 31.66 -64.83
N ILE A 287 -9.04 32.15 -64.16
CA ILE A 287 -8.19 33.18 -64.72
C ILE A 287 -7.24 32.43 -65.64
N LEU A 288 -7.50 32.50 -66.94
CA LEU A 288 -6.50 32.30 -67.98
C LEU A 288 -5.27 33.13 -67.59
N SER A 289 -4.26 32.47 -67.01
CA SER A 289 -2.92 33.02 -66.89
C SER A 289 -2.19 32.75 -68.19
N ASP A 290 -2.65 33.40 -69.26
CA ASP A 290 -1.88 33.54 -70.48
C ASP A 290 -0.81 34.62 -70.23
N LYS A 291 0.35 34.19 -69.72
CA LYS A 291 1.55 35.01 -69.56
C LYS A 291 2.77 34.20 -69.96
N THR A 292 2.79 33.77 -71.21
CA THR A 292 4.04 33.41 -71.90
C THR A 292 4.56 34.67 -72.58
N TYR A 293 5.21 35.54 -71.80
CA TYR A 293 6.08 36.56 -72.38
C TYR A 293 7.36 35.86 -72.85
N ASN A 294 7.52 35.72 -74.16
CA ASN A 294 8.83 35.60 -74.80
C ASN A 294 8.98 36.80 -75.74
N VAL A 295 9.46 37.92 -75.21
CA VAL A 295 9.95 39.05 -75.99
C VAL A 295 11.37 39.33 -75.53
N LEU A 296 12.34 39.13 -76.44
CA LEU A 296 13.78 39.51 -76.45
C LEU A 296 14.36 38.73 -77.67
N TYR A 297 14.98 39.22 -78.74
CA TYR A 297 15.71 40.44 -79.16
C TYR A 297 15.49 40.59 -80.69
N ASN A 298 15.32 41.78 -81.28
CA ASN A 298 16.31 42.78 -81.75
C ASN A 298 17.21 42.37 -82.96
N PHE A 299 17.05 43.14 -84.05
CA PHE A 299 17.92 43.48 -85.23
C PHE A 299 18.42 42.39 -86.20
N ASP A 300 18.09 42.53 -87.49
CA ASP A 300 18.81 43.36 -88.50
C ASP A 300 17.84 43.91 -89.56
#